data_AF-A0A9E3C6S8-F1
#
_entry.id   AF-A0A9E3C6S8-F1
#
_cell.length_a   1.000
_cell.length_b   1.000
_cell.length_c   1.000
_cell.angle_alpha   90.00
_cell.angle_beta   90.00
_cell.angle_gamma   90.00
#
_symmetry.space_group_name_H-M   'P 1'
#
loop_
_entity.id
_entity.type
_entity.pdbx_description
1 polymer ?
#
loop_
_entity_poly.entity_id
_entity_poly.type
_entity_poly.pdbx_seq_one_letter_code
_entity_poly.pdbx_strand_id
1 'polypeptide(L)'
;MSSQSTRRTSTVIAGMAGVTVAVASAGAAFAISGGGYTSRNQGCHHGDDSWNKEHKAQPAHCHDMQVVVKDHSGHTYLVTGTRTTREGENVHAVDLTVSPDGSAHTRKGATGTAVSLHGDTKWQPIPEDQCGTFDILVYPLALATGGACKLDPTKWSLPAGAPGLRHKVKVGKNVAVAPDPTGTTVYFGADDGLDSGEHDEPDGKHGTKHEQNGPSDGGAIVVNWHPTKVATWLPRTLAGVEHGKVHKLATNPIPVVSAGFGACADGICFASVSKRTTAYKGGGKTGKKRRDAYDYSGKTFDPYDCTGASKKGEKSCRDKSHKTENDYWREEAKHVDLEPGIQIYEDPDANGSPAAPMYPLPALYAGTCGVTAGGGDVKAPASPLTNKSGQLSVKPTNC
;
A
#
# COMPACT_ATOMS: atom_id res chain seq x y z
N MET A 1 9.89 38.95 -18.88
CA MET A 1 10.56 38.20 -17.77
C MET A 1 9.60 37.80 -16.63
N SER A 2 8.29 37.62 -16.87
CA SER A 2 7.30 37.38 -15.77
C SER A 2 6.76 35.94 -15.69
N SER A 3 6.90 35.11 -16.73
CA SER A 3 6.26 33.77 -16.79
C SER A 3 7.04 32.63 -16.10
N GLN A 4 8.37 32.75 -15.95
CA GLN A 4 9.20 31.71 -15.30
C GLN A 4 9.11 31.74 -13.77
N SER A 5 8.88 32.92 -13.17
CA SER A 5 8.81 33.08 -11.72
C SER A 5 7.57 32.39 -11.14
N THR A 6 6.42 32.56 -11.80
CA THR A 6 5.13 32.00 -11.38
C THR A 6 5.09 30.47 -11.39
N ARG A 7 5.83 29.82 -12.31
CA ARG A 7 5.89 28.34 -12.38
C ARG A 7 6.69 27.69 -11.25
N ARG A 8 7.68 28.39 -10.69
CA ARG A 8 8.50 27.85 -9.58
C ARG A 8 7.76 27.93 -8.24
N THR A 9 6.91 28.94 -8.06
CA THR A 9 6.14 29.13 -6.83
C THR A 9 5.02 28.11 -6.67
N SER A 10 4.37 27.68 -7.77
CA SER A 10 3.28 26.70 -7.72
C SER A 10 3.73 25.30 -7.26
N THR A 11 4.95 24.87 -7.59
CA THR A 11 5.48 23.55 -7.17
C THR A 11 5.83 23.52 -5.68
N VAL A 12 6.29 24.64 -5.12
CA VAL A 12 6.57 24.77 -3.68
C VAL A 12 5.29 24.75 -2.85
N ILE A 13 4.21 25.36 -3.37
CA ILE A 13 2.88 25.32 -2.73
C ILE A 13 2.27 23.91 -2.83
N ALA A 14 2.44 23.20 -3.94
CA ALA A 14 2.02 21.79 -4.06
C ALA A 14 2.81 20.87 -3.11
N GLY A 15 4.10 21.14 -2.90
CA GLY A 15 4.93 20.45 -1.90
C GLY A 15 4.46 20.69 -0.46
N MET A 16 4.11 21.93 -0.11
CA MET A 16 3.59 22.26 1.24
C MET A 16 2.17 21.73 1.47
N ALA A 17 1.29 21.77 0.47
CA ALA A 17 -0.03 21.13 0.57
C ALA A 17 0.10 19.59 0.71
N GLY A 18 1.08 18.98 0.04
CA GLY A 18 1.39 17.56 0.21
C GLY A 18 1.89 17.21 1.63
N VAL A 19 2.66 18.09 2.26
CA VAL A 19 3.09 17.94 3.66
C VAL A 19 1.91 18.06 4.64
N THR A 20 0.98 18.99 4.43
CA THR A 20 -0.21 19.11 5.30
C THR A 20 -1.16 17.92 5.13
N VAL A 21 -1.32 17.39 3.91
CA VAL A 21 -2.07 16.16 3.67
C VAL A 21 -1.39 14.98 4.34
N ALA A 22 -0.06 14.83 4.20
CA ALA A 22 0.70 13.75 4.84
C ALA A 22 0.62 13.78 6.38
N VAL A 23 0.68 14.97 6.99
CA VAL A 23 0.58 15.14 8.45
C VAL A 23 -0.86 14.95 8.94
N ALA A 24 -1.86 15.36 8.16
CA ALA A 24 -3.27 15.13 8.50
C ALA A 24 -3.71 13.67 8.26
N SER A 25 -3.11 12.96 7.30
CA SER A 25 -3.36 11.53 7.06
C SER A 25 -2.49 10.61 7.92
N ALA A 26 -1.39 11.10 8.50
CA ALA A 26 -0.63 10.37 9.52
C ALA A 26 -1.45 10.07 10.79
N GLY A 27 -2.51 10.85 11.06
CA GLY A 27 -3.45 10.59 12.16
C GLY A 27 -4.50 9.51 11.87
N ALA A 28 -4.52 8.94 10.66
CA ALA A 28 -5.44 7.89 10.22
C ALA A 28 -4.73 6.82 9.38
N ALA A 29 -3.46 6.53 9.67
CA ALA A 29 -2.69 5.49 9.02
C ALA A 29 -3.10 4.10 9.54
N PHE A 30 -4.34 3.69 9.28
CA PHE A 30 -4.69 2.26 9.27
C PHE A 30 -3.57 1.50 8.55
N ALA A 31 -3.27 0.26 8.89
CA ALA A 31 -2.56 -0.63 7.99
C ALA A 31 -3.32 -0.56 6.65
N ILE A 32 -2.80 0.26 5.75
CA ILE A 32 -3.43 0.53 4.46
C ILE A 32 -3.08 -0.78 3.71
N SER A 33 -3.83 -1.38 2.79
CA SER A 33 -3.40 -2.43 1.86
C SER A 33 -4.43 -2.56 0.75
N GLY A 34 -3.91 -2.52 -0.46
CA GLY A 34 -4.69 -2.16 -1.64
C GLY A 34 -4.50 -0.71 -2.10
N GLY A 35 -5.01 -0.44 -3.30
CA GLY A 35 -4.96 0.88 -3.93
C GLY A 35 -3.64 1.27 -4.62
N GLY A 36 -2.59 0.44 -4.59
CA GLY A 36 -1.35 0.66 -5.34
C GLY A 36 -0.06 0.72 -4.51
N TYR A 37 -0.09 0.22 -3.28
CA TYR A 37 1.12 -0.02 -2.49
C TYR A 37 2.03 -1.03 -3.18
N THR A 38 3.33 -0.79 -3.05
CA THR A 38 4.38 -1.76 -3.33
C THR A 38 5.57 -1.40 -2.46
N SER A 39 6.27 -2.39 -1.91
CA SER A 39 7.52 -2.16 -1.17
C SER A 39 8.59 -1.44 -2.00
N ARG A 40 8.53 -1.58 -3.34
CA ARG A 40 9.33 -0.76 -4.26
C ARG A 40 9.05 0.73 -4.14
N ASN A 41 7.78 1.12 -4.03
CA ASN A 41 7.43 2.52 -3.84
C ASN A 41 7.92 3.01 -2.49
N GLN A 42 7.94 2.16 -1.44
CA GLN A 42 8.53 2.47 -0.13
C GLN A 42 10.05 2.56 -0.09
N GLY A 43 10.72 2.29 -1.21
CA GLY A 43 12.17 2.36 -1.28
C GLY A 43 12.88 1.10 -0.77
N CYS A 44 12.14 0.06 -0.41
CA CYS A 44 12.67 -1.23 0.02
C CYS A 44 13.18 -2.05 -1.17
N HIS A 45 14.29 -2.77 -1.01
CA HIS A 45 14.60 -3.90 -1.90
C HIS A 45 13.72 -5.10 -1.52
N HIS A 46 13.79 -6.17 -2.32
CA HIS A 46 12.99 -7.36 -2.06
C HIS A 46 13.40 -8.00 -0.73
N GLY A 47 12.48 -8.10 0.23
CA GLY A 47 12.74 -8.64 1.57
C GLY A 47 13.47 -7.67 2.51
N ASP A 48 13.56 -6.39 2.15
CA ASP A 48 14.00 -5.33 3.07
C ASP A 48 12.81 -4.82 3.89
N ASP A 49 11.62 -4.91 3.32
CA ASP A 49 10.33 -4.58 3.90
C ASP A 49 10.00 -5.48 5.11
N SER A 50 10.54 -6.70 5.13
CA SER A 50 10.44 -7.68 6.21
C SER A 50 11.53 -7.54 7.30
N TRP A 51 11.87 -6.32 7.73
CA TRP A 51 13.05 -6.11 8.59
C TRP A 51 12.88 -6.69 10.01
N ASN A 52 13.16 -7.98 10.17
CA ASN A 52 12.96 -8.72 11.41
C ASN A 52 14.26 -8.96 12.21
N LYS A 53 14.18 -9.72 13.30
CA LYS A 53 15.30 -9.97 14.22
C LYS A 53 16.53 -10.64 13.57
N GLU A 54 16.43 -11.26 12.40
CA GLU A 54 17.54 -11.91 11.71
C GLU A 54 18.37 -10.98 10.80
N HIS A 55 17.80 -9.85 10.38
CA HIS A 55 18.49 -8.88 9.52
C HIS A 55 19.46 -8.01 10.32
N LYS A 56 20.72 -8.02 9.91
CA LYS A 56 21.84 -7.42 10.67
C LYS A 56 21.92 -5.89 10.59
N ALA A 57 21.16 -5.25 9.70
CA ALA A 57 21.18 -3.81 9.52
C ALA A 57 19.85 -3.29 8.97
N GLN A 58 19.44 -2.11 9.43
CA GLN A 58 18.31 -1.37 8.86
C GLN A 58 18.54 -1.13 7.37
N PRO A 59 17.59 -1.51 6.49
CA PRO A 59 17.69 -1.21 5.08
C PRO A 59 17.72 0.31 4.85
N ALA A 60 18.71 0.76 4.09
CA ALA A 60 18.81 2.17 3.76
C ALA A 60 17.67 2.58 2.80
N HIS A 61 16.91 3.60 3.17
CA HIS A 61 15.83 4.17 2.36
C HIS A 61 14.59 3.28 2.16
N CYS A 62 14.40 2.27 3.00
CA CYS A 62 13.13 1.54 3.16
C CYS A 62 12.28 2.24 4.23
N HIS A 63 10.96 2.31 4.01
CA HIS A 63 10.06 3.12 4.81
C HIS A 63 8.75 2.40 5.11
N ASP A 64 8.34 2.40 6.38
CA ASP A 64 6.99 1.93 6.78
C ASP A 64 5.93 2.97 6.43
N MET A 65 6.29 4.25 6.35
CA MET A 65 5.41 5.30 5.82
C MET A 65 6.19 6.19 4.88
N GLN A 66 5.66 6.47 3.69
CA GLN A 66 6.31 7.38 2.76
C GLN A 66 5.33 8.18 1.89
N VAL A 67 5.68 9.45 1.70
CA VAL A 67 5.08 10.37 0.73
C VAL A 67 6.07 10.60 -0.40
N VAL A 68 5.59 10.46 -1.64
CA VAL A 68 6.38 10.70 -2.85
C VAL A 68 5.62 11.59 -3.80
N VAL A 69 6.30 12.61 -4.32
CA VAL A 69 5.77 13.46 -5.40
C VAL A 69 6.68 13.32 -6.61
N LYS A 70 6.10 12.83 -7.72
CA LYS A 70 6.81 12.61 -8.98
C LYS A 70 6.01 13.10 -10.16
N ASP A 71 6.68 13.44 -11.25
CA ASP A 71 6.03 13.66 -12.54
C ASP A 71 5.95 12.37 -13.36
N HIS A 72 5.26 12.42 -14.51
CA HIS A 72 5.11 11.26 -15.39
C HIS A 72 6.33 10.91 -16.23
N SER A 73 7.32 11.80 -16.27
CA SER A 73 8.65 11.50 -16.84
C SER A 73 9.53 10.72 -15.85
N GLY A 74 9.05 10.52 -14.62
CA GLY A 74 9.72 9.74 -13.57
C GLY A 74 10.63 10.59 -12.67
N HIS A 75 10.60 11.91 -12.81
CA HIS A 75 11.33 12.82 -11.96
C HIS A 75 10.66 12.92 -10.59
N THR A 76 11.42 12.77 -9.51
CA THR A 76 10.91 12.80 -8.14
C THR A 76 11.39 14.05 -7.42
N TYR A 77 10.45 14.81 -6.88
CA TYR A 77 10.69 16.13 -6.30
C TYR A 77 10.66 16.11 -4.76
N LEU A 78 9.90 15.18 -4.19
CA LEU A 78 9.76 14.99 -2.76
C LEU A 78 9.77 13.49 -2.45
N VAL A 79 10.56 13.10 -1.45
CA VAL A 79 10.47 11.84 -0.74
C VAL A 79 10.52 12.17 0.73
N THR A 80 9.53 11.78 1.51
CA THR A 80 9.58 11.91 2.97
C THR A 80 8.88 10.74 3.62
N GLY A 81 9.36 10.28 4.75
CA GLY A 81 8.81 9.08 5.35
C GLY A 81 9.51 8.66 6.62
N THR A 82 8.88 7.75 7.36
CA THR A 82 9.49 7.07 8.50
C THR A 82 10.21 5.83 7.99
N ARG A 83 11.43 5.59 8.45
CA ARG A 83 12.16 4.39 8.01
C ARG A 83 11.59 3.15 8.66
N THR A 84 11.71 2.04 7.94
CA THR A 84 11.40 0.72 8.48
C THR A 84 12.18 0.46 9.75
N THR A 85 11.47 0.14 10.82
CA THR A 85 12.04 -0.24 12.11
C THR A 85 12.06 -1.74 12.30
N ARG A 86 12.96 -2.22 13.16
CA ARG A 86 13.07 -3.65 13.42
C ARG A 86 11.78 -4.12 14.09
N GLU A 87 11.38 -5.36 13.84
CA GLU A 87 10.27 -5.98 14.56
C GLU A 87 10.36 -5.77 16.09
N GLY A 88 9.30 -5.21 16.68
CA GLY A 88 9.21 -4.82 18.09
C GLY A 88 9.77 -3.43 18.44
N GLU A 89 10.35 -2.69 17.48
CA GLU A 89 10.84 -1.34 17.70
C GLU A 89 9.81 -0.29 17.23
N ASN A 90 9.60 0.75 18.06
CA ASN A 90 8.87 1.94 17.69
C ASN A 90 9.57 2.69 16.55
N VAL A 91 8.78 3.38 15.74
CA VAL A 91 9.24 4.35 14.74
C VAL A 91 10.13 5.42 15.40
N HIS A 92 11.38 5.49 14.97
CA HIS A 92 12.38 6.41 15.54
C HIS A 92 13.24 7.13 14.50
N ALA A 93 13.05 6.82 13.21
CA ALA A 93 13.83 7.39 12.13
C ALA A 93 12.94 7.97 11.03
N VAL A 94 13.34 9.13 10.49
CA VAL A 94 12.64 9.87 9.43
C VAL A 94 13.61 10.34 8.36
N ASP A 95 13.20 10.24 7.11
CA ASP A 95 13.89 10.80 5.95
C ASP A 95 13.02 11.90 5.30
N LEU A 96 13.66 12.98 4.85
CA LEU A 96 13.07 14.02 4.00
C LEU A 96 14.08 14.38 2.91
N THR A 97 13.69 14.30 1.65
CA THR A 97 14.48 14.74 0.50
C THR A 97 13.63 15.61 -0.41
N VAL A 98 14.08 16.84 -0.62
CA VAL A 98 13.49 17.79 -1.58
C VAL A 98 14.48 18.02 -2.70
N SER A 99 14.04 17.79 -3.94
CA SER A 99 14.87 17.93 -5.13
C SER A 99 14.19 18.81 -6.18
N PRO A 100 14.62 20.08 -6.36
CA PRO A 100 14.01 20.97 -7.32
C PRO A 100 14.23 20.57 -8.78
N ASP A 101 15.25 19.75 -9.08
CA ASP A 101 15.53 19.22 -10.42
C ASP A 101 14.97 17.81 -10.63
N GLY A 102 14.17 17.30 -9.68
CA GLY A 102 13.49 16.03 -9.84
C GLY A 102 14.41 14.80 -9.75
N SER A 103 15.58 14.96 -9.12
CA SER A 103 16.63 13.94 -9.01
C SER A 103 16.61 13.15 -7.71
N ALA A 104 15.55 13.28 -6.90
CA ALA A 104 15.32 12.39 -5.76
C ALA A 104 14.97 10.97 -6.23
N HIS A 105 15.20 9.99 -5.37
CA HIS A 105 14.83 8.59 -5.58
C HIS A 105 14.41 8.00 -4.25
N THR A 106 13.37 7.18 -4.25
CA THR A 106 12.90 6.47 -3.05
C THR A 106 13.95 5.51 -2.50
N ARG A 107 14.76 4.86 -3.36
CA ARG A 107 15.74 3.83 -2.96
C ARG A 107 17.18 4.30 -2.76
N LYS A 108 17.55 5.49 -3.24
CA LYS A 108 18.96 5.90 -3.40
C LYS A 108 19.25 7.32 -2.91
N GLY A 109 18.27 7.98 -2.29
CA GLY A 109 18.32 9.42 -2.02
C GLY A 109 18.41 10.22 -3.33
N ALA A 110 19.14 11.34 -3.34
CA ALA A 110 19.22 12.21 -4.53
C ALA A 110 20.52 12.04 -5.35
N THR A 111 20.43 12.12 -6.67
CA THR A 111 21.57 12.10 -7.59
C THR A 111 21.99 13.47 -8.11
N GLY A 112 21.15 14.49 -7.97
CA GLY A 112 21.41 15.87 -8.43
C GLY A 112 21.24 16.89 -7.32
N THR A 113 20.57 18.00 -7.63
CA THR A 113 20.32 19.10 -6.71
C THR A 113 19.23 18.69 -5.72
N ALA A 114 19.58 18.61 -4.45
CA ALA A 114 18.64 18.26 -3.40
C ALA A 114 19.11 18.69 -2.01
N VAL A 115 18.13 18.87 -1.13
CA VAL A 115 18.34 18.91 0.32
C VAL A 115 17.77 17.63 0.90
N SER A 116 18.61 16.86 1.58
CA SER A 116 18.20 15.66 2.31
C SER A 116 18.43 15.85 3.80
N LEU A 117 17.44 15.52 4.61
CA LEU A 117 17.46 15.48 6.05
C LEU A 117 17.17 14.05 6.49
N HIS A 118 17.92 13.57 7.45
CA HIS A 118 17.69 12.32 8.14
C HIS A 118 17.70 12.61 9.64
N GLY A 119 16.60 12.31 10.30
CA GLY A 119 16.48 12.35 11.74
C GLY A 119 16.42 10.93 12.28
N ASP A 120 17.19 10.65 13.31
CA ASP A 120 17.13 9.38 14.03
C ASP A 120 17.23 9.69 15.53
N THR A 121 16.15 9.41 16.25
CA THR A 121 16.09 9.58 17.71
C THR A 121 16.71 8.38 18.44
N LYS A 122 16.78 7.21 17.80
CA LYS A 122 17.06 5.90 18.43
C LYS A 122 16.25 5.65 19.70
N TRP A 123 15.10 6.30 19.80
CA TRP A 123 14.34 6.38 21.02
C TRP A 123 13.18 5.40 20.96
N GLN A 124 13.06 4.61 22.02
CA GLN A 124 12.01 3.62 22.23
C GLN A 124 11.15 4.09 23.41
N PRO A 125 10.13 4.95 23.16
CA PRO A 125 9.26 5.45 24.23
C PRO A 125 8.54 4.33 24.94
N ILE A 126 8.05 3.39 24.15
CA ILE A 126 7.10 2.37 24.57
C ILE A 126 7.83 1.04 24.58
N PRO A 127 7.85 0.32 25.71
CA PRO A 127 8.42 -1.02 25.77
C PRO A 127 7.80 -1.98 24.75
N GLU A 128 8.55 -2.98 24.29
CA GLU A 128 8.08 -4.01 23.32
C GLU A 128 6.83 -4.79 23.81
N ASP A 129 6.49 -4.74 25.11
CA ASP A 129 5.32 -5.41 25.70
C ASP A 129 4.05 -4.54 25.76
N GLN A 130 4.06 -3.37 25.10
CA GLN A 130 2.97 -2.40 25.09
C GLN A 130 2.62 -1.94 23.68
N CYS A 131 1.47 -1.29 23.56
CA CYS A 131 0.97 -0.71 22.31
C CYS A 131 2.00 0.15 21.57
N GLY A 132 1.99 0.08 20.25
CA GLY A 132 2.86 0.87 19.40
C GLY A 132 2.50 2.35 19.41
N THR A 133 3.35 3.15 18.76
CA THR A 133 3.09 4.60 18.64
C THR A 133 1.81 4.87 17.83
N PHE A 134 1.48 3.99 16.86
CA PHE A 134 0.25 4.10 16.08
C PHE A 134 -0.99 3.65 16.87
N ASP A 135 -0.90 2.54 17.60
CA ASP A 135 -1.95 2.06 18.51
C ASP A 135 -2.47 3.15 19.46
N ILE A 136 -1.59 4.01 19.98
CA ILE A 136 -2.00 5.11 20.88
C ILE A 136 -3.00 6.05 20.20
N LEU A 137 -2.83 6.33 18.91
CA LEU A 137 -3.70 7.23 18.14
C LEU A 137 -5.09 6.61 17.92
N VAL A 138 -5.15 5.28 17.78
CA VAL A 138 -6.40 4.52 17.56
C VAL A 138 -6.92 3.84 18.82
N TYR A 139 -6.22 3.97 19.95
CA TYR A 139 -6.51 3.32 21.23
C TYR A 139 -7.94 3.53 21.71
N PRO A 140 -8.54 4.75 21.60
CA PRO A 140 -9.94 4.94 21.99
C PRO A 140 -10.91 4.09 21.16
N LEU A 141 -10.59 3.82 19.90
CA LEU A 141 -11.36 2.97 19.00
C LEU A 141 -11.13 1.48 19.31
N ALA A 142 -9.88 1.07 19.52
CA ALA A 142 -9.51 -0.30 19.88
C ALA A 142 -10.10 -0.74 21.24
N LEU A 143 -10.21 0.19 22.19
CA LEU A 143 -10.87 -0.07 23.49
C LEU A 143 -12.37 -0.35 23.31
N ALA A 144 -13.01 0.30 22.34
CA ALA A 144 -14.43 0.14 22.05
C ALA A 144 -14.74 -1.17 21.31
N THR A 145 -13.77 -1.73 20.59
CA THR A 145 -13.90 -3.01 19.86
C THR A 145 -13.35 -4.21 20.63
N GLY A 146 -12.78 -4.01 21.83
CA GLY A 146 -12.30 -5.07 22.71
C GLY A 146 -10.92 -5.64 22.36
N GLY A 147 -10.19 -5.00 21.43
CA GLY A 147 -8.88 -5.45 20.94
C GLY A 147 -7.69 -4.66 21.50
N ALA A 148 -7.89 -3.73 22.44
CA ALA A 148 -6.81 -2.86 22.90
C ALA A 148 -5.65 -3.64 23.55
N CYS A 149 -4.45 -3.45 23.01
CA CYS A 149 -3.15 -3.77 23.61
C CYS A 149 -2.99 -3.10 25.00
N LYS A 150 -1.96 -3.51 25.74
CA LYS A 150 -1.73 -2.99 27.10
C LYS A 150 -0.98 -1.65 27.05
N LEU A 151 -1.59 -0.58 27.56
CA LEU A 151 -0.91 0.70 27.83
C LEU A 151 -0.55 0.86 29.31
N ASP A 152 0.74 1.06 29.58
CA ASP A 152 1.27 1.46 30.89
C ASP A 152 2.27 2.63 30.73
N PRO A 153 1.76 3.88 30.74
CA PRO A 153 2.56 5.09 30.59
C PRO A 153 3.64 5.26 31.67
N THR A 154 3.54 4.56 32.80
CA THR A 154 4.53 4.66 33.89
C THR A 154 5.86 4.01 33.55
N LYS A 155 5.86 3.12 32.55
CA LYS A 155 7.06 2.46 32.03
C LYS A 155 7.66 3.18 30.82
N TRP A 156 7.06 4.28 30.37
CA TRP A 156 7.53 4.98 29.19
C TRP A 156 8.84 5.71 29.49
N SER A 157 9.78 5.60 28.55
CA SER A 157 11.07 6.27 28.68
C SER A 157 10.98 7.66 28.07
N LEU A 158 11.43 8.70 28.79
CA LEU A 158 11.62 10.02 28.21
C LEU A 158 12.96 10.07 27.46
N PRO A 159 13.05 10.75 26.32
CA PRO A 159 14.31 10.83 25.59
C PRO A 159 15.33 11.61 26.41
N ALA A 160 16.54 11.05 26.53
CA ALA A 160 17.63 11.64 27.31
C ALA A 160 18.29 12.86 26.62
N GLY A 161 17.87 13.20 25.40
CA GLY A 161 18.40 14.32 24.62
C GLY A 161 17.66 14.54 23.29
N ALA A 162 17.97 15.64 22.61
CA ALA A 162 17.39 15.97 21.31
C ALA A 162 17.84 14.98 20.21
N PRO A 163 17.00 14.72 19.18
CA PRO A 163 17.33 13.81 18.09
C PRO A 163 18.63 14.20 17.37
N GLY A 164 19.36 13.19 16.92
CA GLY A 164 20.47 13.39 15.99
C GLY A 164 19.93 13.77 14.61
N LEU A 165 20.06 15.03 14.23
CA LEU A 165 19.71 15.50 12.88
C LEU A 165 20.96 15.50 11.99
N ARG A 166 20.93 14.69 10.94
CA ARG A 166 21.94 14.69 9.88
C ARG A 166 21.36 15.35 8.64
N HIS A 167 22.02 16.39 8.13
CA HIS A 167 21.62 17.04 6.88
C HIS A 167 22.70 16.82 5.82
N LYS A 168 22.26 16.71 4.57
CA LYS A 168 23.13 16.65 3.40
C LYS A 168 22.55 17.54 2.32
N VAL A 169 23.30 18.58 1.98
CA VAL A 169 23.01 19.42 0.82
C VAL A 169 23.83 18.88 -0.34
N LYS A 170 23.17 18.48 -1.43
CA LYS A 170 23.82 18.14 -2.69
C LYS A 170 23.47 19.21 -3.71
N VAL A 171 24.51 19.81 -4.29
CA VAL A 171 24.36 20.75 -5.40
C VAL A 171 24.80 20.01 -6.66
N GLY A 172 23.85 19.69 -7.53
CA GLY A 172 24.13 19.09 -8.83
C GLY A 172 24.71 20.13 -9.80
N LYS A 173 25.26 19.68 -10.94
CA LYS A 173 25.49 20.60 -12.07
C LYS A 173 24.12 21.16 -12.47
N ASN A 174 23.99 22.49 -12.55
CA ASN A 174 22.74 23.18 -12.88
C ASN A 174 22.12 22.65 -14.19
N VAL A 175 21.24 21.66 -14.09
CA VAL A 175 20.34 21.27 -15.17
C VAL A 175 18.95 21.54 -14.60
N ALA A 176 18.40 22.71 -14.90
CA ALA A 176 17.01 22.99 -14.56
C ALA A 176 16.14 22.06 -15.41
N VAL A 177 15.82 20.87 -14.88
CA VAL A 177 14.80 20.01 -15.47
C VAL A 177 13.46 20.68 -15.15
N ALA A 178 12.82 21.24 -16.17
CA ALA A 178 11.47 21.76 -16.01
C ALA A 178 10.54 20.59 -15.65
N PRO A 179 9.67 20.72 -14.63
CA PRO A 179 8.69 19.69 -14.32
C PRO A 179 7.87 19.33 -15.55
N ASP A 180 7.66 18.04 -15.78
CA ASP A 180 6.84 17.57 -16.88
C ASP A 180 5.38 18.05 -16.67
N PRO A 181 4.85 18.95 -17.51
CA PRO A 181 3.51 19.47 -17.34
C PRO A 181 2.43 18.47 -17.75
N THR A 182 2.81 17.31 -18.31
CA THR A 182 1.86 16.28 -18.76
C THR A 182 1.25 15.50 -17.60
N GLY A 183 1.83 15.57 -16.41
CA GLY A 183 1.15 15.16 -15.18
C GLY A 183 2.02 14.92 -13.96
N THR A 184 1.35 14.61 -12.86
CA THR A 184 1.95 14.46 -11.53
C THR A 184 1.29 13.31 -10.80
N THR A 185 2.07 12.55 -10.05
CA THR A 185 1.61 11.55 -9.09
C THR A 185 2.01 11.97 -7.68
N VAL A 186 1.04 11.97 -6.77
CA VAL A 186 1.25 12.00 -5.33
C VAL A 186 0.94 10.61 -4.80
N TYR A 187 1.91 10.01 -4.12
CA TYR A 187 1.80 8.73 -3.45
C TYR A 187 1.97 8.96 -1.96
N PHE A 188 1.07 8.41 -1.17
CA PHE A 188 1.24 8.18 0.25
C PHE A 188 1.06 6.68 0.45
N GLY A 189 2.02 6.01 1.05
CA GLY A 189 1.85 4.61 1.44
C GLY A 189 2.28 4.40 2.86
N ALA A 190 1.62 3.47 3.53
CA ALA A 190 1.87 3.05 4.89
C ALA A 190 1.91 1.53 4.96
N ASP A 191 2.58 1.01 5.97
CA ASP A 191 2.83 -0.39 6.25
C ASP A 191 2.41 -0.75 7.67
N ASP A 192 2.14 -2.03 7.89
CA ASP A 192 1.84 -2.62 9.20
C ASP A 192 2.97 -2.46 10.22
N GLY A 193 4.24 -2.33 9.77
CA GLY A 193 5.39 -2.00 10.64
C GLY A 193 5.22 -0.71 11.48
N LEU A 194 4.21 0.12 11.21
CA LEU A 194 3.83 1.28 12.05
C LEU A 194 3.14 0.88 13.36
N ASP A 195 2.56 -0.31 13.44
CA ASP A 195 1.96 -0.87 14.64
C ASP A 195 3.00 -1.69 15.42
N SER A 196 3.72 -1.06 16.34
CA SER A 196 4.66 -1.77 17.24
C SER A 196 5.81 -2.53 16.55
N GLY A 197 6.00 -2.34 15.24
CA GLY A 197 6.85 -3.22 14.44
C GLY A 197 6.29 -4.63 14.33
N GLU A 198 4.97 -4.81 14.39
CA GLU A 198 4.28 -6.01 13.92
C GLU A 198 4.49 -6.07 12.42
N HIS A 199 5.44 -6.91 12.04
CA HIS A 199 5.50 -7.45 10.69
C HIS A 199 4.77 -8.77 10.84
N ASP A 200 3.59 -8.97 10.23
CA ASP A 200 2.82 -10.25 10.26
C ASP A 200 3.54 -11.43 9.59
N GLU A 201 4.83 -11.26 9.39
CA GLU A 201 5.73 -12.21 8.80
C GLU A 201 6.28 -13.20 9.83
N PRO A 202 6.62 -14.40 9.37
CA PRO A 202 7.54 -15.29 10.06
C PRO A 202 8.70 -14.53 10.72
N ASP A 203 8.79 -14.59 12.05
CA ASP A 203 9.89 -14.00 12.83
C ASP A 203 11.28 -14.62 12.51
N GLY A 204 11.33 -15.57 11.56
CA GLY A 204 12.48 -16.32 11.09
C GLY A 204 12.96 -17.40 12.07
N LYS A 205 12.47 -17.41 13.32
CA LYS A 205 13.07 -18.15 14.45
C LYS A 205 12.90 -19.67 14.38
N HIS A 206 12.30 -20.21 13.32
CA HIS A 206 11.98 -21.64 13.21
C HIS A 206 12.43 -22.32 11.91
N GLY A 207 13.42 -21.74 11.21
CA GLY A 207 13.89 -22.26 9.93
C GLY A 207 13.06 -21.73 8.74
N THR A 208 12.28 -20.68 8.99
CA THR A 208 11.37 -20.01 8.06
C THR A 208 11.94 -18.71 7.50
N LYS A 209 13.26 -18.52 7.61
CA LYS A 209 14.06 -17.43 6.99
C LYS A 209 13.87 -17.22 5.47
N HIS A 210 13.15 -18.11 4.80
CA HIS A 210 12.83 -18.02 3.37
C HIS A 210 11.37 -17.61 3.13
N GLU A 211 10.59 -17.46 4.18
CA GLU A 211 9.14 -17.18 4.21
C GLU A 211 8.86 -15.72 4.58
N GLN A 212 9.91 -14.87 4.56
CA GLN A 212 9.81 -13.41 4.64
C GLN A 212 9.35 -12.86 3.29
N ASN A 213 8.21 -12.20 3.24
CA ASN A 213 7.68 -11.70 1.98
C ASN A 213 7.16 -10.27 2.01
N GLY A 214 7.61 -9.48 2.96
CA GLY A 214 7.17 -8.11 3.05
C GLY A 214 5.75 -8.02 3.64
N PRO A 215 5.30 -6.78 3.82
CA PRO A 215 4.15 -6.42 4.62
C PRO A 215 2.89 -7.06 4.08
N SER A 216 2.24 -7.83 4.96
CA SER A 216 0.96 -8.45 4.67
C SER A 216 -0.12 -7.37 4.58
N ASP A 217 -0.01 -6.31 5.38
CA ASP A 217 -1.07 -5.32 5.58
C ASP A 217 -0.62 -3.88 5.24
N GLY A 218 0.10 -3.71 4.10
CA GLY A 218 0.61 -2.42 3.58
C GLY A 218 -0.06 -1.81 2.32
N GLY A 219 -0.27 -0.48 2.26
CA GLY A 219 -1.26 0.16 1.37
C GLY A 219 -1.05 1.62 1.07
N ALA A 220 -1.80 2.13 0.09
CA ALA A 220 -1.54 3.46 -0.44
C ALA A 220 -2.76 4.30 -0.78
N ILE A 221 -2.59 5.61 -0.61
CA ILE A 221 -3.32 6.65 -1.32
C ILE A 221 -2.48 7.07 -2.53
N VAL A 222 -3.03 6.95 -3.73
CA VAL A 222 -2.37 7.36 -4.97
C VAL A 222 -3.26 8.32 -5.74
N VAL A 223 -2.78 9.55 -5.95
CA VAL A 223 -3.45 10.55 -6.78
C VAL A 223 -2.60 10.82 -8.01
N ASN A 224 -3.18 10.65 -9.20
CA ASN A 224 -2.53 10.93 -10.47
C ASN A 224 -3.31 12.00 -11.22
N TRP A 225 -2.63 13.03 -11.70
CA TRP A 225 -3.20 14.11 -12.49
C TRP A 225 -2.53 14.18 -13.86
N HIS A 226 -3.33 14.14 -14.93
CA HIS A 226 -2.95 14.19 -16.33
C HIS A 226 -3.73 15.29 -17.09
N PRO A 227 -3.38 16.58 -16.92
CA PRO A 227 -4.16 17.68 -17.51
C PRO A 227 -4.23 17.61 -19.04
N THR A 228 -3.20 17.08 -19.70
CA THR A 228 -3.14 16.96 -21.17
C THR A 228 -4.10 15.91 -21.73
N LYS A 229 -4.61 14.99 -20.90
CA LYS A 229 -5.56 13.95 -21.36
C LYS A 229 -6.97 14.49 -21.62
N VAL A 230 -7.33 15.66 -21.10
CA VAL A 230 -8.66 16.28 -21.28
C VAL A 230 -9.04 16.37 -22.77
N ALA A 231 -8.13 16.88 -23.59
CA ALA A 231 -8.36 17.11 -25.02
C ALA A 231 -8.66 15.82 -25.80
N THR A 232 -8.14 14.67 -25.35
CA THR A 232 -8.36 13.37 -26.01
C THR A 232 -9.46 12.54 -25.37
N TRP A 233 -9.77 12.79 -24.11
CA TRP A 233 -10.74 12.01 -23.34
C TRP A 233 -12.18 12.28 -23.77
N LEU A 234 -12.58 13.55 -23.88
CA LEU A 234 -13.96 13.91 -24.17
C LEU A 234 -14.43 13.32 -25.52
N PRO A 235 -13.68 13.46 -26.64
CA PRO A 235 -14.08 12.86 -27.91
C PRO A 235 -14.09 11.32 -27.87
N ARG A 236 -13.15 10.68 -27.17
CA ARG A 236 -13.11 9.21 -27.03
C ARG A 236 -14.26 8.66 -26.20
N THR A 237 -14.70 9.41 -25.20
CA THR A 237 -15.84 9.04 -24.36
C THR A 237 -17.13 9.06 -25.16
N LEU A 238 -17.37 10.15 -25.91
CA LEU A 238 -18.53 10.28 -26.79
C LEU A 238 -18.57 9.15 -27.82
N ALA A 239 -17.47 8.91 -28.54
CA ALA A 239 -17.38 7.82 -29.51
C ALA A 239 -17.53 6.42 -28.84
N GLY A 240 -17.03 6.26 -27.62
CA GLY A 240 -17.16 5.01 -26.87
C GLY A 240 -18.61 4.70 -26.49
N VAL A 241 -19.38 5.71 -26.10
CA VAL A 241 -20.81 5.60 -25.80
C VAL A 241 -21.61 5.31 -27.07
N GLU A 242 -21.36 6.06 -28.15
CA GLU A 242 -22.04 5.87 -29.45
C GLU A 242 -21.82 4.47 -30.04
N HIS A 243 -20.64 3.90 -29.85
CA HIS A 243 -20.29 2.58 -30.38
C HIS A 243 -20.46 1.43 -29.37
N GLY A 244 -21.06 1.67 -28.20
CA GLY A 244 -21.26 0.65 -27.17
C GLY A 244 -19.96 0.07 -26.56
N LYS A 245 -18.82 0.74 -26.75
CA LYS A 245 -17.49 0.31 -26.28
C LYS A 245 -17.18 0.83 -24.87
N VAL A 246 -18.14 0.70 -23.95
CA VAL A 246 -18.09 1.28 -22.61
C VAL A 246 -17.08 0.62 -21.66
N HIS A 247 -16.52 -0.55 -21.98
CA HIS A 247 -15.54 -1.24 -21.10
C HIS A 247 -14.29 -0.39 -20.77
N LYS A 248 -13.75 0.38 -21.72
CA LYS A 248 -12.59 1.25 -21.46
C LYS A 248 -12.96 2.43 -20.58
N LEU A 249 -14.21 2.88 -20.67
CA LEU A 249 -14.73 3.92 -19.81
C LEU A 249 -15.02 3.35 -18.41
N ALA A 250 -15.51 2.12 -18.31
CA ALA A 250 -15.73 1.46 -17.03
C ALA A 250 -14.42 1.32 -16.26
N THR A 251 -13.35 0.84 -16.90
CA THR A 251 -12.05 0.59 -16.25
C THR A 251 -11.20 1.85 -16.01
N ASN A 252 -11.52 2.98 -16.64
CA ASN A 252 -10.86 4.27 -16.44
C ASN A 252 -11.79 5.44 -16.81
N PRO A 253 -12.78 5.76 -15.97
CA PRO A 253 -13.85 6.71 -16.30
C PRO A 253 -13.34 8.13 -16.55
N ILE A 254 -12.40 8.57 -15.72
CA ILE A 254 -11.81 9.91 -15.76
C ILE A 254 -10.28 9.76 -15.87
N PRO A 255 -9.70 9.69 -17.08
CA PRO A 255 -8.26 9.49 -17.26
C PRO A 255 -7.44 10.75 -16.94
N VAL A 256 -8.11 11.87 -16.67
CA VAL A 256 -7.49 13.17 -16.32
C VAL A 256 -7.06 13.19 -14.87
N VAL A 257 -7.85 12.62 -13.97
CA VAL A 257 -7.52 12.50 -12.55
C VAL A 257 -7.92 11.11 -12.10
N SER A 258 -6.98 10.37 -11.52
CA SER A 258 -7.30 9.11 -10.88
C SER A 258 -6.82 9.08 -9.44
N ALA A 259 -7.68 8.65 -8.53
CA ALA A 259 -7.38 8.44 -7.13
C ALA A 259 -7.56 6.96 -6.79
N GLY A 260 -6.72 6.45 -5.89
CA GLY A 260 -6.85 5.13 -5.30
C GLY A 260 -6.56 5.21 -3.81
N PHE A 261 -7.32 4.46 -3.03
CA PHE A 261 -7.11 4.20 -1.61
C PHE A 261 -7.42 2.72 -1.39
N GLY A 262 -6.70 2.04 -0.51
CA GLY A 262 -7.17 0.75 -0.01
C GLY A 262 -6.44 0.30 1.25
N ALA A 263 -7.16 -0.27 2.21
CA ALA A 263 -6.68 -0.78 3.50
C ALA A 263 -6.80 -2.31 3.58
N CYS A 264 -5.85 -3.06 4.13
CA CYS A 264 -6.11 -4.45 4.56
C CYS A 264 -5.60 -4.62 5.98
N ALA A 265 -6.33 -5.42 6.73
CA ALA A 265 -5.96 -5.88 8.05
C ALA A 265 -6.56 -7.27 8.23
N ASP A 266 -5.80 -8.22 8.76
CA ASP A 266 -6.28 -9.56 9.10
C ASP A 266 -6.98 -10.25 7.90
N GLY A 267 -6.45 -10.08 6.68
CA GLY A 267 -7.03 -10.65 5.45
C GLY A 267 -8.26 -9.95 4.91
N ILE A 268 -8.80 -8.95 5.62
CA ILE A 268 -9.91 -8.12 5.15
C ILE A 268 -9.34 -6.88 4.48
N CYS A 269 -9.50 -6.80 3.16
CA CYS A 269 -9.18 -5.61 2.40
C CYS A 269 -10.41 -4.75 2.08
N PHE A 270 -10.20 -3.45 2.05
CA PHE A 270 -11.06 -2.43 1.51
C PHE A 270 -10.32 -1.64 0.44
N ALA A 271 -10.96 -1.27 -0.66
CA ALA A 271 -10.40 -0.30 -1.58
C ALA A 271 -11.47 0.60 -2.19
N SER A 272 -11.07 1.84 -2.48
CA SER A 272 -11.80 2.80 -3.29
C SER A 272 -10.86 3.30 -4.38
N VAL A 273 -11.07 2.87 -5.62
CA VAL A 273 -10.24 3.27 -6.75
C VAL A 273 -11.09 3.90 -7.85
N SER A 274 -10.58 4.94 -8.51
CA SER A 274 -11.27 5.58 -9.63
C SER A 274 -10.79 5.07 -10.99
N LYS A 275 -9.84 4.13 -11.00
CA LYS A 275 -9.26 3.48 -12.19
C LYS A 275 -8.81 2.07 -11.82
N ARG A 276 -8.94 1.13 -12.78
CA ARG A 276 -8.45 -0.23 -12.61
C ARG A 276 -6.99 -0.23 -12.19
N THR A 277 -6.71 -0.89 -11.07
CA THR A 277 -5.40 -0.94 -10.43
C THR A 277 -5.08 -2.38 -10.07
N THR A 278 -3.87 -2.84 -10.36
CA THR A 278 -3.44 -4.18 -9.92
C THR A 278 -3.05 -4.09 -8.45
N ALA A 279 -3.83 -4.72 -7.58
CA ALA A 279 -3.52 -4.84 -6.16
C ALA A 279 -2.38 -5.83 -5.95
N TYR A 280 -2.45 -6.99 -6.62
CA TYR A 280 -1.49 -8.06 -6.40
C TYR A 280 -0.94 -8.63 -7.70
N LYS A 281 0.38 -8.83 -7.76
CA LYS A 281 1.07 -9.41 -8.91
C LYS A 281 1.52 -10.83 -8.63
N GLY A 282 0.65 -11.80 -8.88
CA GLY A 282 1.02 -13.22 -8.77
C GLY A 282 2.12 -13.69 -9.74
N GLY A 283 2.87 -14.70 -9.30
CA GLY A 283 4.15 -15.14 -9.89
C GLY A 283 4.12 -16.44 -10.71
N GLY A 284 2.96 -17.05 -10.94
CA GLY A 284 2.88 -18.42 -11.45
C GLY A 284 3.12 -18.56 -12.95
N LYS A 285 3.36 -19.80 -13.42
CA LYS A 285 3.38 -20.16 -14.87
C LYS A 285 2.04 -19.85 -15.58
N THR A 286 0.98 -19.59 -14.81
CA THR A 286 -0.36 -19.14 -15.20
C THR A 286 -0.54 -17.61 -15.16
N GLY A 287 0.51 -16.84 -14.83
CA GLY A 287 0.55 -15.38 -14.60
C GLY A 287 0.11 -14.47 -15.75
N LYS A 288 -0.54 -15.01 -16.78
CA LYS A 288 -1.29 -14.24 -17.79
C LYS A 288 -2.76 -14.07 -17.43
N LYS A 289 -3.30 -14.87 -16.51
CA LYS A 289 -4.71 -14.79 -16.10
C LYS A 289 -4.88 -13.73 -15.02
N ARG A 290 -5.84 -12.83 -15.22
CA ARG A 290 -6.23 -11.77 -14.29
C ARG A 290 -7.58 -12.12 -13.68
N ARG A 291 -7.81 -11.74 -12.44
CA ARG A 291 -9.14 -11.79 -11.80
C ARG A 291 -9.40 -10.47 -11.09
N ASP A 292 -10.67 -10.13 -10.94
CA ASP A 292 -11.06 -9.03 -10.08
C ASP A 292 -10.98 -9.51 -8.62
N ALA A 293 -10.56 -8.63 -7.71
CA ALA A 293 -10.37 -9.00 -6.32
C ALA A 293 -11.68 -9.47 -5.66
N TYR A 294 -12.79 -8.80 -6.02
CA TYR A 294 -14.13 -9.11 -5.54
C TYR A 294 -14.77 -10.36 -6.17
N ASP A 295 -14.23 -10.87 -7.30
CA ASP A 295 -14.78 -12.03 -8.00
C ASP A 295 -14.05 -13.30 -7.56
N TYR A 296 -14.76 -14.12 -6.79
CA TYR A 296 -14.23 -15.36 -6.25
C TYR A 296 -14.43 -16.55 -7.19
N SER A 297 -14.88 -16.33 -8.43
CA SER A 297 -15.07 -17.39 -9.42
C SER A 297 -13.74 -18.09 -9.72
N GLY A 298 -13.60 -19.32 -9.21
CA GLY A 298 -12.36 -20.09 -9.32
C GLY A 298 -11.19 -19.47 -8.53
N LYS A 299 -11.48 -18.78 -7.42
CA LYS A 299 -10.53 -18.55 -6.33
C LYS A 299 -10.46 -19.83 -5.49
N THR A 300 -9.24 -20.31 -5.26
CA THR A 300 -8.94 -21.24 -4.18
C THR A 300 -8.71 -20.38 -2.94
N PHE A 301 -9.33 -20.74 -1.82
CA PHE A 301 -9.10 -20.06 -0.55
C PHE A 301 -8.06 -20.83 0.23
N ASP A 302 -7.28 -20.08 0.97
CA ASP A 302 -6.20 -20.60 1.79
C ASP A 302 -6.78 -21.36 2.99
N PRO A 303 -5.99 -22.21 3.66
CA PRO A 303 -6.41 -22.77 4.94
C PRO A 303 -6.63 -21.66 5.96
N TYR A 304 -7.68 -21.72 6.78
CA TYR A 304 -7.97 -20.71 7.80
C TYR A 304 -6.81 -20.43 8.76
N ASP A 305 -6.01 -21.45 9.08
CA ASP A 305 -4.87 -21.31 9.98
C ASP A 305 -3.60 -20.82 9.26
N CYS A 306 -3.64 -20.51 7.95
CA CYS A 306 -2.45 -20.16 7.14
C CYS A 306 -2.00 -18.72 7.42
N THR A 307 -1.13 -18.56 8.41
CA THR A 307 -0.62 -17.25 8.84
C THR A 307 0.87 -17.32 9.20
N GLY A 308 1.60 -16.26 8.86
CA GLY A 308 2.99 -16.02 9.28
C GLY A 308 3.16 -15.77 10.78
N ALA A 309 2.09 -15.47 11.53
CA ALA A 309 2.16 -15.10 12.94
C ALA A 309 2.62 -16.21 13.89
N SER A 310 2.68 -17.47 13.43
CA SER A 310 3.20 -18.58 14.26
C SER A 310 3.73 -19.75 13.46
N LYS A 311 4.66 -20.50 14.06
CA LYS A 311 5.16 -21.79 13.52
C LYS A 311 4.07 -22.78 13.13
N LYS A 312 2.95 -22.76 13.84
CA LYS A 312 1.81 -23.65 13.55
C LYS A 312 1.06 -23.14 12.31
N GLY A 313 0.88 -21.82 12.20
CA GLY A 313 0.22 -21.19 11.07
C GLY A 313 1.01 -21.34 9.77
N GLU A 314 2.31 -21.04 9.80
CA GLU A 314 3.24 -21.18 8.66
C GLU A 314 3.19 -22.59 8.05
N LYS A 315 3.12 -23.61 8.91
CA LYS A 315 3.05 -25.01 8.46
C LYS A 315 1.74 -25.36 7.78
N SER A 316 0.66 -24.65 8.09
CA SER A 316 -0.64 -24.91 7.50
C SER A 316 -0.73 -24.37 6.07
N CYS A 317 0.10 -23.39 5.71
CA CYS A 317 0.29 -22.90 4.34
C CYS A 317 1.01 -23.87 3.39
N ARG A 318 1.51 -25.01 3.90
CA ARG A 318 2.29 -26.00 3.13
C ARG A 318 1.45 -27.21 2.76
N ASP A 319 1.54 -27.65 1.51
CA ASP A 319 0.92 -28.89 1.04
C ASP A 319 1.89 -29.76 0.21
N LYS A 320 1.38 -30.83 -0.41
CA LYS A 320 2.22 -31.75 -1.22
C LYS A 320 2.79 -31.10 -2.49
N SER A 321 2.13 -30.07 -3.00
CA SER A 321 2.49 -29.31 -4.19
C SER A 321 3.35 -28.09 -3.85
N HIS A 322 3.14 -27.50 -2.67
CA HIS A 322 3.76 -26.25 -2.23
C HIS A 322 4.61 -26.49 -0.97
N LYS A 323 5.94 -26.52 -1.17
CA LYS A 323 6.90 -26.88 -0.10
C LYS A 323 7.25 -25.72 0.84
N THR A 324 7.04 -24.50 0.36
CA THR A 324 7.24 -23.25 1.09
C THR A 324 6.04 -22.36 0.86
N GLU A 325 5.81 -21.46 1.79
CA GLU A 325 4.80 -20.41 1.66
C GLU A 325 4.98 -19.59 0.38
N ASN A 326 6.20 -19.18 0.03
CA ASN A 326 6.46 -18.47 -1.23
C ASN A 326 6.14 -19.30 -2.48
N ASP A 327 6.22 -20.64 -2.41
CA ASP A 327 5.81 -21.51 -3.52
C ASP A 327 4.29 -21.57 -3.65
N TYR A 328 3.60 -21.65 -2.51
CA TYR A 328 2.14 -21.54 -2.42
C TYR A 328 1.67 -20.24 -3.09
N TRP A 329 2.30 -19.11 -2.75
CA TRP A 329 1.98 -17.79 -3.31
C TRP A 329 2.24 -17.66 -4.80
N ARG A 330 3.42 -18.14 -5.24
CA ARG A 330 3.81 -18.05 -6.64
C ARG A 330 2.91 -18.90 -7.51
N GLU A 331 2.48 -20.08 -7.10
CA GLU A 331 1.71 -20.98 -7.97
C GLU A 331 0.19 -20.73 -7.95
N GLU A 332 -0.38 -20.33 -6.82
CA GLU A 332 -1.83 -20.12 -6.68
C GLU A 332 -2.30 -18.75 -7.22
N ALA A 333 -1.47 -17.71 -7.08
CA ALA A 333 -1.95 -16.36 -7.26
C ALA A 333 -1.95 -15.90 -8.73
N LYS A 334 -3.14 -15.54 -9.22
CA LYS A 334 -3.33 -14.76 -10.45
C LYS A 334 -2.92 -13.30 -10.20
N HIS A 335 -2.77 -12.51 -11.27
CA HIS A 335 -2.82 -11.06 -11.09
C HIS A 335 -4.22 -10.67 -10.62
N VAL A 336 -4.30 -9.87 -9.56
CA VAL A 336 -5.57 -9.44 -8.96
C VAL A 336 -5.75 -7.95 -9.16
N ASP A 337 -6.88 -7.60 -9.77
CA ASP A 337 -7.25 -6.22 -10.10
C ASP A 337 -8.36 -5.69 -9.19
N LEU A 338 -8.25 -4.41 -8.87
CA LEU A 338 -9.30 -3.59 -8.28
C LEU A 338 -9.98 -2.84 -9.42
N GLU A 339 -11.31 -2.95 -9.54
CA GLU A 339 -12.08 -2.20 -10.53
C GLU A 339 -12.52 -0.84 -10.00
N PRO A 340 -12.79 0.15 -10.86
CA PRO A 340 -13.21 1.47 -10.39
C PRO A 340 -14.51 1.42 -9.60
N GLY A 341 -14.43 1.78 -8.33
CA GLY A 341 -15.52 1.65 -7.38
C GLY A 341 -15.00 1.48 -5.95
N ILE A 342 -15.91 1.06 -5.08
CA ILE A 342 -15.66 0.69 -3.70
C ILE A 342 -15.75 -0.83 -3.60
N GLN A 343 -14.82 -1.44 -2.88
CA GLN A 343 -14.79 -2.89 -2.68
C GLN A 343 -14.29 -3.27 -1.30
N ILE A 344 -14.83 -4.38 -0.79
CA ILE A 344 -14.34 -5.16 0.33
C ILE A 344 -14.02 -6.54 -0.23
N TYR A 345 -12.83 -7.06 0.03
CA TYR A 345 -12.37 -8.32 -0.54
C TYR A 345 -11.38 -8.99 0.41
N GLU A 346 -11.29 -10.31 0.32
CA GLU A 346 -10.23 -11.09 0.95
C GLU A 346 -8.89 -10.74 0.33
N ASP A 347 -7.87 -10.52 1.16
CA ASP A 347 -6.52 -10.22 0.70
C ASP A 347 -6.09 -11.22 -0.38
N PRO A 348 -5.67 -10.73 -1.55
CA PRO A 348 -5.06 -11.59 -2.56
C PRO A 348 -3.68 -12.12 -2.18
N ASP A 349 -3.02 -11.57 -1.17
CA ASP A 349 -1.88 -12.18 -0.48
C ASP A 349 -2.36 -13.16 0.60
N ALA A 350 -1.76 -14.34 0.66
CA ALA A 350 -2.24 -15.46 1.45
C ALA A 350 -1.77 -15.44 2.92
N ASN A 351 -0.89 -14.49 3.28
CA ASN A 351 -0.34 -14.41 4.64
C ASN A 351 -1.35 -13.87 5.67
N GLY A 352 -2.41 -13.22 5.18
CA GLY A 352 -3.43 -12.58 5.99
C GLY A 352 -4.58 -13.50 6.42
N SER A 353 -4.43 -14.83 6.57
CA SER A 353 -5.59 -15.63 6.98
C SER A 353 -6.26 -15.02 8.21
N PRO A 354 -7.57 -14.75 8.16
CA PRO A 354 -8.19 -13.88 9.14
C PRO A 354 -8.17 -14.49 10.53
N ALA A 355 -7.72 -13.69 11.50
CA ALA A 355 -8.15 -13.81 12.89
C ALA A 355 -9.64 -13.43 13.08
N ALA A 356 -10.41 -13.33 11.99
CA ALA A 356 -11.84 -13.02 12.00
C ALA A 356 -12.69 -14.29 12.26
N PRO A 357 -13.87 -14.13 12.89
CA PRO A 357 -14.77 -15.25 13.21
C PRO A 357 -15.48 -15.85 11.98
N MET A 358 -15.26 -15.32 10.77
CA MET A 358 -15.86 -15.79 9.52
C MET A 358 -14.78 -15.91 8.44
N TYR A 359 -14.64 -17.10 7.84
CA TYR A 359 -13.71 -17.35 6.76
C TYR A 359 -14.17 -18.54 5.89
N PRO A 360 -14.24 -18.39 4.56
CA PRO A 360 -13.72 -17.25 3.80
C PRO A 360 -14.59 -15.99 3.82
N LEU A 361 -13.96 -14.82 3.76
CA LEU A 361 -14.65 -13.54 3.88
C LEU A 361 -15.53 -13.27 2.65
N PRO A 362 -16.77 -12.79 2.82
CA PRO A 362 -17.59 -12.36 1.71
C PRO A 362 -16.97 -11.12 1.04
N ALA A 363 -17.10 -11.03 -0.29
CA ALA A 363 -16.72 -9.82 -1.01
C ALA A 363 -17.91 -8.89 -1.20
N LEU A 364 -17.61 -7.60 -1.31
CA LEU A 364 -18.53 -6.56 -1.76
C LEU A 364 -17.81 -5.72 -2.82
N TYR A 365 -18.51 -5.36 -3.88
CA TYR A 365 -18.05 -4.40 -4.87
C TYR A 365 -19.24 -3.62 -5.41
N ALA A 366 -19.07 -2.31 -5.52
CA ALA A 366 -19.98 -1.43 -6.22
C ALA A 366 -19.17 -0.38 -7.00
N GLY A 367 -19.35 -0.35 -8.32
CA GLY A 367 -18.57 0.51 -9.18
C GLY A 367 -19.02 0.50 -10.63
N THR A 368 -18.14 0.97 -11.50
CA THR A 368 -18.43 1.13 -12.94
C THR A 368 -18.52 -0.20 -13.69
N CYS A 369 -17.89 -1.24 -13.14
CA CYS A 369 -18.02 -2.62 -13.61
C CYS A 369 -19.27 -3.35 -13.10
N GLY A 370 -20.06 -2.71 -12.23
CA GLY A 370 -21.31 -3.26 -11.71
C GLY A 370 -21.32 -3.42 -10.20
N VAL A 371 -22.06 -4.44 -9.74
CA VAL A 371 -22.23 -4.74 -8.32
C VAL A 371 -22.01 -6.23 -8.10
N THR A 372 -21.18 -6.59 -7.12
CA THR A 372 -21.01 -7.98 -6.67
C THR A 372 -21.06 -8.04 -5.15
N ALA A 373 -21.76 -9.02 -4.58
CA ALA A 373 -21.87 -9.21 -3.13
C ALA A 373 -21.96 -10.69 -2.76
N GLY A 374 -21.32 -11.06 -1.64
CA GLY A 374 -21.31 -12.41 -1.08
C GLY A 374 -20.09 -13.21 -1.50
N GLY A 375 -20.23 -14.54 -1.50
CA GLY A 375 -19.11 -15.48 -1.65
C GLY A 375 -18.49 -15.83 -0.30
N GLY A 376 -17.46 -16.67 -0.34
CA GLY A 376 -16.90 -17.26 0.88
C GLY A 376 -17.97 -18.03 1.66
N ASP A 377 -18.12 -17.70 2.94
CA ASP A 377 -19.14 -18.27 3.83
C ASP A 377 -20.57 -17.77 3.56
N VAL A 378 -20.75 -16.63 2.90
CA VAL A 378 -22.07 -16.04 2.62
C VAL A 378 -22.47 -16.30 1.17
N LYS A 379 -23.20 -17.38 0.92
CA LYS A 379 -23.64 -17.78 -0.43
C LYS A 379 -25.08 -17.37 -0.71
N ALA A 380 -25.28 -16.63 -1.80
CA ALA A 380 -26.60 -16.36 -2.35
C ALA A 380 -27.21 -17.63 -2.97
N PRO A 381 -28.55 -17.78 -2.93
CA PRO A 381 -29.25 -18.85 -3.63
C PRO A 381 -28.95 -18.83 -5.14
N ALA A 382 -29.02 -20.00 -5.79
CA ALA A 382 -28.85 -20.10 -7.23
C ALA A 382 -29.90 -19.24 -7.96
N SER A 383 -29.42 -18.35 -8.83
CA SER A 383 -30.25 -17.47 -9.65
C SER A 383 -29.49 -17.09 -10.94
N PRO A 384 -30.16 -16.49 -11.94
CA PRO A 384 -29.48 -15.95 -13.12
C PRO A 384 -28.42 -14.87 -12.80
N LEU A 385 -28.49 -14.28 -11.61
CA LEU A 385 -27.58 -13.25 -11.12
C LEU A 385 -26.55 -13.82 -10.13
N THR A 386 -26.55 -15.12 -9.86
CA THR A 386 -25.63 -15.74 -8.90
C THR A 386 -24.50 -16.45 -9.64
N ASN A 387 -23.25 -16.07 -9.37
CA ASN A 387 -22.08 -16.70 -9.98
C ASN A 387 -21.74 -18.06 -9.34
N LYS A 388 -20.74 -18.76 -9.89
CA LYS A 388 -20.32 -20.11 -9.42
C LYS A 388 -19.79 -20.13 -7.99
N SER A 389 -19.42 -18.98 -7.44
CA SER A 389 -18.92 -18.85 -6.06
C SER A 389 -20.02 -18.44 -5.09
N GLY A 390 -21.29 -18.42 -5.52
CA GLY A 390 -22.42 -18.03 -4.67
C GLY A 390 -22.53 -16.52 -4.47
N GLN A 391 -21.92 -15.70 -5.32
CA GLN A 391 -22.03 -14.24 -5.24
C GLN A 391 -23.16 -13.75 -6.12
N LEU A 392 -23.97 -12.82 -5.61
CA LEU A 392 -24.85 -12.02 -6.46
C LEU A 392 -23.96 -11.08 -7.28
N SER A 393 -24.01 -11.15 -8.60
CA SER A 393 -23.15 -10.37 -9.49
C SER A 393 -23.93 -9.85 -10.69
N VAL A 394 -23.95 -8.53 -10.83
CA VAL A 394 -24.54 -7.83 -11.97
C VAL A 394 -23.43 -7.04 -12.64
N LYS A 395 -23.02 -7.45 -13.85
CA LYS A 395 -21.94 -6.83 -14.63
C LYS A 395 -22.52 -6.18 -15.90
N PRO A 396 -22.97 -4.91 -15.84
CA PRO A 396 -23.58 -4.23 -16.98
C PRO A 396 -22.56 -3.82 -18.04
N THR A 397 -21.28 -3.77 -17.67
CA THR A 397 -20.16 -3.54 -18.57
C THR A 397 -19.35 -4.82 -18.57
N ASN A 398 -18.85 -5.25 -19.75
CA ASN A 398 -18.01 -6.46 -19.89
C ASN A 398 -16.59 -6.22 -19.32
N CYS A 399 -16.53 -5.79 -18.06
CA CYS A 399 -15.41 -6.11 -17.20
C CYS A 399 -15.55 -7.60 -16.83
#